data_AF-A0A0Q6X6L9-F1
#
_entry.id   AF-A0A0Q6X6L9-F1
#
_cell.length_a   1.000
_cell.length_b   1.000
_cell.length_c   1.000
_cell.angle_alpha   90.00
_cell.angle_beta   90.00
_cell.angle_gamma   90.00
#
_symmetry.space_group_name_H-M   'P 1'
#
loop_
_entity.id
_entity.type
_entity.pdbx_description
1 polymer ?
#
loop_
_entity_poly.entity_id
_entity_poly.type
_entity_poly.pdbx_seq_one_letter_code
_entity_poly.pdbx_strand_id
1 'polypeptide(L)'
;MNPTQVDVYLRRLGVQHPAWPTVEVLRELHLRHLQTVPFENLSIHLGEEIVLEEERLVEKVVDARRGGFCYELNGAFGALLAALGYDVTLLAGRVYGDEGRLGIPYDHLALRVRTVDGGEWLADVGFGAHSHHPLAFGARGEQEDPGGTFRIVEAGPDAAGVRSGDGAVKKGGNDAADLDVLMGGRSQYRLEVRPRALGDFVAGAWWHSTSPASHFTRSLVCSRVTEDGGRITLSGRVFKVTEADGAREERELGTDEEVLGAYRERFGIELDRVPTVRHPDGNGGGQAVPKG
;
A
#
# COMPACT_ATOMS: atom_id res chain seq x y z
N MET A 1 7.87 -18.52 1.05
CA MET A 1 7.10 -18.83 -0.17
C MET A 1 7.81 -19.95 -0.92
N ASN A 2 7.10 -20.98 -1.38
CA ASN A 2 7.69 -22.06 -2.18
C ASN A 2 7.67 -21.75 -3.69
N PRO A 3 8.40 -22.50 -4.55
CA PRO A 3 8.46 -22.23 -5.99
C PRO A 3 7.08 -22.21 -6.69
N THR A 4 6.16 -23.10 -6.29
CA THR A 4 4.81 -23.13 -6.85
C THR A 4 4.04 -21.85 -6.54
N GLN A 5 4.13 -21.34 -5.31
CA GLN A 5 3.50 -20.07 -4.91
C GLN A 5 4.10 -18.88 -5.68
N VAL A 6 5.41 -18.86 -5.91
CA VAL A 6 6.07 -17.85 -6.76
C VAL A 6 5.45 -17.85 -8.16
N ASP A 7 5.34 -19.02 -8.80
CA ASP A 7 4.77 -19.13 -10.14
C ASP A 7 3.30 -18.67 -10.20
N VAL A 8 2.49 -18.97 -9.18
CA VAL A 8 1.09 -18.53 -9.14
C VAL A 8 1.01 -17.01 -8.96
N TYR A 9 1.85 -16.42 -8.10
CA TYR A 9 1.89 -14.96 -7.92
C TYR A 9 2.36 -14.26 -9.21
N LEU A 10 3.42 -14.74 -9.85
CA LEU A 10 3.87 -14.19 -11.13
C LEU A 10 2.79 -14.27 -12.21
N ARG A 11 2.01 -15.37 -12.27
CA ARG A 11 0.83 -15.47 -13.14
C ARG A 11 -0.26 -14.45 -12.76
N ARG A 12 -0.49 -14.18 -11.48
CA ARG A 12 -1.43 -13.13 -11.02
C ARG A 12 -1.04 -11.75 -11.54
N LEU A 13 0.27 -11.48 -11.62
CA LEU A 13 0.86 -10.24 -12.17
C LEU A 13 0.97 -10.24 -13.70
N GLY A 14 0.82 -11.39 -14.35
CA GLY A 14 1.03 -11.56 -15.79
C GLY A 14 2.51 -11.41 -16.20
N VAL A 15 3.44 -11.78 -15.31
CA VAL A 15 4.90 -11.69 -15.51
C VAL A 15 5.48 -13.09 -15.62
N GLN A 16 6.50 -13.26 -16.46
CA GLN A 16 7.24 -14.53 -16.57
C GLN A 16 8.26 -14.65 -15.45
N HIS A 17 8.65 -15.88 -15.10
CA HIS A 17 9.69 -16.08 -14.09
C HIS A 17 11.00 -15.41 -14.53
N PRO A 18 11.53 -14.44 -13.79
CA PRO A 18 12.76 -13.76 -14.17
C PRO A 18 13.96 -14.68 -13.98
N ALA A 19 15.00 -14.48 -14.80
CA ALA A 19 16.25 -15.22 -14.66
C ALA A 19 17.11 -14.68 -13.50
N TRP A 20 17.05 -13.37 -13.25
CA TRP A 20 17.88 -12.68 -12.24
C TRP A 20 17.10 -11.53 -11.59
N PRO A 21 17.34 -11.24 -10.30
CA PRO A 21 16.69 -10.15 -9.58
C PRO A 21 17.36 -8.79 -9.85
N THR A 22 17.22 -8.28 -11.08
CA THR A 22 17.76 -6.97 -11.51
C THR A 22 16.81 -5.81 -11.22
N VAL A 23 17.26 -4.57 -11.40
CA VAL A 23 16.39 -3.39 -11.27
C VAL A 23 15.29 -3.36 -12.33
N GLU A 24 15.55 -3.77 -13.58
CA GLU A 24 14.55 -3.77 -14.64
C GLU A 24 13.39 -4.71 -14.30
N VAL A 25 13.71 -5.90 -13.78
CA VAL A 25 12.72 -6.86 -13.29
C VAL A 25 11.95 -6.28 -12.11
N LEU A 26 12.62 -5.59 -11.17
CA LEU A 26 11.95 -4.95 -10.04
C LEU A 26 10.97 -3.87 -10.51
N ARG A 27 11.34 -3.07 -11.52
CA ARG A 27 10.46 -2.05 -12.14
C ARG A 27 9.24 -2.67 -12.80
N GLU A 28 9.41 -3.79 -13.52
CA GLU A 28 8.30 -4.52 -14.13
C GLU A 28 7.36 -5.09 -13.06
N LEU A 29 7.90 -5.82 -12.08
CA LEU A 29 7.10 -6.41 -10.99
C LEU A 29 6.31 -5.35 -10.22
N HIS A 30 6.94 -4.21 -9.91
CA HIS A 30 6.31 -3.10 -9.21
C HIS A 30 5.12 -2.53 -9.98
N LEU A 31 5.33 -2.18 -11.26
CA LEU A 31 4.27 -1.63 -12.11
C LEU A 31 3.14 -2.64 -12.32
N ARG A 32 3.46 -3.90 -12.59
CA ARG A 32 2.47 -4.96 -12.80
C ARG A 32 1.66 -5.23 -11.53
N HIS A 33 2.28 -5.14 -10.36
CA HIS A 33 1.57 -5.23 -9.08
C HIS A 33 0.54 -4.09 -8.94
N LEU A 34 0.96 -2.84 -9.15
CA LEU A 34 0.08 -1.67 -9.11
C LEU A 34 -1.09 -1.75 -10.12
N GLN A 35 -0.88 -2.42 -11.25
CA GLN A 35 -1.88 -2.57 -12.31
C GLN A 35 -2.85 -3.72 -12.09
N THR A 36 -2.45 -4.78 -11.37
CA THR A 36 -3.21 -6.05 -11.30
C THR A 36 -3.74 -6.37 -9.92
N VAL A 37 -3.12 -5.88 -8.85
CA VAL A 37 -3.50 -6.09 -7.45
C VAL A 37 -4.01 -4.76 -6.88
N PRO A 38 -5.32 -4.61 -6.62
CA PRO A 38 -5.86 -3.35 -6.13
C PRO A 38 -5.38 -2.99 -4.71
N PHE A 39 -5.17 -1.71 -4.48
CA PHE A 39 -5.18 -1.14 -3.13
C PHE A 39 -6.62 -1.05 -2.65
N GLU A 40 -6.98 -1.76 -1.57
CA GLU A 40 -8.35 -1.83 -1.09
C GLU A 40 -8.46 -2.08 0.42
N ASN A 41 -9.58 -1.67 1.02
CA ASN A 41 -9.85 -1.85 2.44
C ASN A 41 -11.15 -2.63 2.71
N LEU A 42 -11.59 -3.46 1.76
CA LEU A 42 -12.87 -4.15 1.81
C LEU A 42 -12.96 -5.13 2.98
N SER A 43 -11.84 -5.78 3.36
CA SER A 43 -11.83 -6.72 4.49
C SER A 43 -12.32 -6.08 5.79
N ILE A 44 -11.98 -4.80 6.03
CA ILE A 44 -12.47 -4.04 7.20
C ILE A 44 -14.00 -3.95 7.20
N HIS A 45 -14.57 -3.66 6.04
CA HIS A 45 -16.00 -3.40 5.85
C HIS A 45 -16.82 -4.69 5.70
N LEU A 46 -16.21 -5.75 5.21
CA LEU A 46 -16.80 -7.09 5.17
C LEU A 46 -16.71 -7.81 6.53
N GLY A 47 -15.94 -7.26 7.46
CA GLY A 47 -15.72 -7.85 8.79
C GLY A 47 -14.77 -9.04 8.79
N GLU A 48 -13.91 -9.11 7.77
CA GLU A 48 -12.85 -10.11 7.65
C GLU A 48 -11.66 -9.72 8.53
N GLU A 49 -11.01 -10.72 9.12
CA GLU A 49 -9.79 -10.51 9.89
C GLU A 49 -8.61 -10.22 8.95
N ILE A 50 -7.75 -9.27 9.35
CA ILE A 50 -6.50 -8.96 8.66
C ILE A 50 -5.35 -9.60 9.45
N VAL A 51 -4.74 -10.63 8.86
CA VAL A 51 -3.66 -11.41 9.48
C VAL A 51 -2.35 -11.12 8.74
N LEU A 52 -1.38 -10.55 9.44
CA LEU A 52 -0.08 -10.18 8.87
C LEU A 52 0.92 -11.35 8.95
N GLU A 53 0.58 -12.44 8.28
CA GLU A 53 1.42 -13.63 8.13
C GLU A 53 1.64 -13.90 6.64
N GLU A 54 2.87 -14.23 6.24
CA GLU A 54 3.26 -14.35 4.83
C GLU A 54 2.29 -15.24 4.03
N GLU A 55 1.99 -16.44 4.53
CA GLU A 55 1.11 -17.39 3.86
C GLU A 55 -0.29 -16.80 3.64
N ARG A 56 -0.86 -16.16 4.67
CA ARG A 56 -2.20 -15.54 4.60
C ARG A 56 -2.25 -14.37 3.64
N LEU A 57 -1.20 -13.54 3.61
CA LEU A 57 -1.11 -12.41 2.68
C LEU A 57 -1.03 -12.88 1.23
N VAL A 58 -0.22 -13.90 0.97
CA VAL A 58 -0.04 -14.47 -0.37
C VAL A 58 -1.32 -15.15 -0.84
N GLU A 59 -1.95 -15.98 -0.01
CA GLU A 59 -3.25 -16.61 -0.31
C GLU A 59 -4.32 -15.57 -0.64
N LYS A 60 -4.39 -14.47 0.13
CA LYS A 60 -5.35 -13.38 -0.13
C LYS A 60 -5.12 -12.74 -1.51
N VAL A 61 -3.89 -12.35 -1.80
CA VAL A 61 -3.56 -11.62 -3.05
C VAL A 61 -3.66 -12.53 -4.28
N VAL A 62 -3.23 -13.78 -4.14
CA VAL A 62 -3.04 -14.70 -5.25
C VAL A 62 -4.26 -15.59 -5.45
N ASP A 63 -4.66 -16.35 -4.45
CA ASP A 63 -5.69 -17.38 -4.58
C ASP A 63 -7.09 -16.77 -4.51
N ALA A 64 -7.33 -15.89 -3.53
CA ALA A 64 -8.59 -15.15 -3.43
C ALA A 64 -8.69 -13.98 -4.44
N ARG A 65 -7.59 -13.71 -5.17
CA ARG A 65 -7.46 -12.58 -6.12
C ARG A 65 -7.83 -11.21 -5.55
N ARG A 66 -7.79 -11.06 -4.22
CA ARG A 66 -8.08 -9.83 -3.51
C ARG A 66 -6.90 -8.87 -3.56
N GLY A 67 -7.11 -7.68 -3.02
CA GLY A 67 -6.06 -6.72 -2.76
C GLY A 67 -5.81 -6.59 -1.26
N GLY A 68 -5.49 -5.37 -0.84
CA GLY A 68 -5.36 -4.99 0.55
C GLY A 68 -4.81 -3.59 0.69
N PHE A 69 -4.56 -3.16 1.92
CA PHE A 69 -3.83 -1.93 2.20
C PHE A 69 -2.33 -2.18 2.35
N CYS A 70 -1.57 -1.16 2.79
CA CYS A 70 -0.10 -1.14 2.74
C CYS A 70 0.57 -2.39 3.32
N TYR A 71 0.15 -2.87 4.50
CA TYR A 71 0.78 -4.03 5.14
C TYR A 71 0.59 -5.32 4.36
N GLU A 72 -0.60 -5.50 3.78
CA GLU A 72 -0.94 -6.72 3.04
C GLU A 72 -0.21 -6.72 1.69
N LEU A 73 -0.24 -5.58 0.98
CA LEU A 73 0.36 -5.46 -0.33
C LEU A 73 1.89 -5.50 -0.28
N ASN A 74 2.52 -4.66 0.56
CA ASN A 74 3.97 -4.64 0.66
C ASN A 74 4.50 -5.88 1.42
N GLY A 75 3.70 -6.50 2.28
CA GLY A 75 4.05 -7.78 2.91
C GLY A 75 4.09 -8.94 1.90
N ALA A 76 3.03 -9.11 1.11
CA ALA A 76 2.98 -10.12 0.05
C ALA A 76 4.05 -9.87 -1.03
N PHE A 77 4.19 -8.62 -1.48
CA PHE A 77 5.18 -8.25 -2.48
C PHE A 77 6.61 -8.45 -1.98
N GLY A 78 6.90 -8.10 -0.73
CA GLY A 78 8.20 -8.37 -0.11
C GLY A 78 8.54 -9.86 -0.06
N ALA A 79 7.56 -10.71 0.23
CA ALA A 79 7.73 -12.17 0.20
C ALA A 79 8.01 -12.71 -1.20
N LEU A 80 7.33 -12.19 -2.23
CA LEU A 80 7.62 -12.53 -3.63
C LEU A 80 9.05 -12.13 -4.00
N LEU A 81 9.45 -10.88 -3.71
CA LEU A 81 10.78 -10.38 -4.03
C LEU A 81 11.88 -11.19 -3.32
N ALA A 82 11.70 -11.50 -2.03
CA ALA A 82 12.64 -12.33 -1.29
C ALA A 82 12.77 -13.74 -1.91
N ALA A 83 11.66 -14.35 -2.33
CA ALA A 83 11.66 -15.66 -2.98
C ALA A 83 12.33 -15.64 -4.37
N LEU A 84 12.31 -14.51 -5.07
CA LEU A 84 13.03 -14.28 -6.33
C LEU A 84 14.52 -13.94 -6.13
N GLY A 85 14.99 -13.84 -4.88
CA GLY A 85 16.39 -13.63 -4.55
C GLY A 85 16.81 -12.17 -4.37
N TYR A 86 15.86 -11.23 -4.27
CA TYR A 86 16.16 -9.86 -3.84
C TYR A 86 16.49 -9.81 -2.34
N ASP A 87 17.36 -8.88 -1.93
CA ASP A 87 17.54 -8.53 -0.51
C ASP A 87 16.48 -7.49 -0.12
N VAL A 88 15.53 -7.89 0.71
CA VAL A 88 14.35 -7.08 1.07
C VAL A 88 14.39 -6.72 2.55
N THR A 89 14.34 -5.42 2.85
CA THR A 89 14.16 -4.88 4.19
C THR A 89 12.79 -4.21 4.31
N LEU A 90 11.98 -4.61 5.29
CA LEU A 90 10.73 -3.92 5.63
C LEU A 90 11.05 -2.68 6.46
N LEU A 91 10.43 -1.56 6.11
CA LEU A 91 10.63 -0.26 6.76
C LEU A 91 9.28 0.31 7.20
N ALA A 92 9.28 0.99 8.36
CA ALA A 92 8.10 1.66 8.87
C ALA A 92 8.01 3.09 8.33
N GLY A 93 6.83 3.46 7.85
CA GLY A 93 6.49 4.80 7.43
C GLY A 93 5.43 5.43 8.35
N ARG A 94 5.42 6.76 8.39
CA ARG A 94 4.37 7.58 9.01
C ARG A 94 3.84 8.56 7.98
N VAL A 95 2.57 8.48 7.64
CA VAL A 95 1.98 9.27 6.56
C VAL A 95 1.77 10.71 7.03
N TYR A 96 2.05 11.69 6.16
CA TYR A 96 1.71 13.08 6.42
C TYR A 96 0.22 13.31 6.11
N GLY A 97 -0.54 13.73 7.13
CA GLY A 97 -1.91 14.20 6.93
C GLY A 97 -1.98 15.64 6.41
N ASP A 98 -3.20 16.12 6.15
CA ASP A 98 -3.46 17.44 5.53
C ASP A 98 -2.83 18.63 6.27
N GLU A 99 -2.65 18.53 7.59
CA GLU A 99 -2.00 19.56 8.41
C GLU A 99 -0.47 19.40 8.53
N GLY A 100 0.14 18.53 7.73
CA GLY A 100 1.58 18.21 7.81
C GLY A 100 1.96 17.44 9.08
N ARG A 101 0.97 16.90 9.80
CA ARG A 101 1.19 16.04 10.98
C ARG A 101 1.47 14.61 10.54
N LEU A 102 2.45 13.98 11.18
CA LEU A 102 2.74 12.57 11.01
C LEU A 102 1.62 11.73 11.63
N GLY A 103 1.21 10.67 10.93
CA GLY A 103 0.30 9.64 11.42
C GLY A 103 0.87 8.84 12.59
N ILE A 104 0.18 7.76 12.95
CA ILE A 104 0.57 6.93 14.09
C ILE A 104 1.94 6.26 13.87
N PRO A 105 2.63 5.76 14.90
CA PRO A 105 3.75 4.85 14.68
C PRO A 105 3.31 3.61 13.89
N TYR A 106 4.17 3.10 13.00
CA TYR A 106 3.89 1.94 12.13
C TYR A 106 2.68 2.14 11.18
N ASP A 107 2.33 3.38 10.82
CA ASP A 107 1.23 3.78 9.93
C ASP A 107 1.28 3.14 8.54
N HIS A 108 2.50 2.95 8.03
CA HIS A 108 2.75 2.52 6.67
C HIS A 108 3.90 1.51 6.64
N LEU A 109 3.84 0.58 5.69
CA LEU A 109 4.90 -0.37 5.38
C LEU A 109 5.43 -0.04 4.00
N ALA A 110 6.74 0.12 3.85
CA ALA A 110 7.42 0.20 2.55
C ALA A 110 8.64 -0.73 2.55
N LEU A 111 9.21 -0.98 1.37
CA LEU A 111 10.31 -1.92 1.19
C LEU A 111 11.57 -1.19 0.72
N ARG A 112 12.71 -1.47 1.36
CA ARG A 112 14.02 -1.23 0.76
C ARG A 112 14.52 -2.51 0.13
N VAL A 113 14.85 -2.46 -1.16
CA VAL A 113 15.21 -3.62 -1.97
C VAL A 113 16.59 -3.42 -2.58
N ARG A 114 17.49 -4.39 -2.44
CA ARG A 114 18.75 -4.42 -3.19
C ARG A 114 18.69 -5.44 -4.31
N THR A 115 19.30 -5.08 -5.43
CA THR A 115 19.28 -5.85 -6.67
C THR A 115 20.66 -6.43 -6.99
N VAL A 116 20.70 -7.50 -7.78
CA VAL A 116 21.96 -8.24 -8.05
C VAL A 116 22.95 -7.47 -8.92
N ASP A 117 22.43 -6.60 -9.78
CA ASP A 117 23.15 -5.63 -10.61
C ASP A 117 23.62 -4.39 -9.83
N GLY A 118 23.31 -4.32 -8.53
CA GLY A 118 23.69 -3.25 -7.63
C GLY A 118 22.63 -2.15 -7.54
N GLY A 119 22.59 -1.51 -6.37
CA GLY A 119 21.65 -0.44 -6.06
C GLY A 119 20.75 -0.77 -4.88
N GLU A 120 20.17 0.28 -4.31
CA GLU A 120 19.16 0.20 -3.27
C GLU A 120 17.93 1.00 -3.73
N TRP A 121 16.76 0.41 -3.61
CA TRP A 121 15.52 0.96 -4.13
C TRP A 121 14.44 0.99 -3.05
N LEU A 122 13.67 2.07 -3.01
CA LEU A 122 12.42 2.15 -2.28
C LEU A 122 11.32 1.61 -3.18
N ALA A 123 10.77 0.45 -2.83
CA ALA A 123 9.62 -0.15 -3.49
C ALA A 123 8.39 -0.01 -2.58
N ASP A 124 7.27 0.42 -3.15
CA ASP A 124 6.03 0.65 -2.44
C ASP A 124 4.83 0.46 -3.37
N VAL A 125 4.23 -0.72 -3.29
CA VAL A 125 3.03 -1.08 -4.05
C VAL A 125 1.76 -0.91 -3.22
N GLY A 126 1.88 -0.27 -2.04
CA GLY A 126 0.86 -0.29 -0.99
C GLY A 126 0.41 1.08 -0.48
N PHE A 127 0.89 2.19 -1.03
CA PHE A 127 0.52 3.55 -0.58
C PHE A 127 -0.75 4.11 -1.23
N GLY A 128 -1.27 3.47 -2.29
CA GLY A 128 -2.38 3.98 -3.09
C GLY A 128 -1.87 4.76 -4.32
N ALA A 129 -2.02 6.09 -4.35
CA ALA A 129 -1.47 6.94 -5.41
C ALA A 129 -0.01 7.32 -5.09
N HIS A 130 0.94 6.71 -5.79
CA HIS A 130 2.38 6.85 -5.56
C HIS A 130 3.15 6.56 -6.87
N SER A 131 4.48 6.51 -6.79
CA SER A 131 5.38 6.16 -7.88
C SER A 131 5.02 4.82 -8.53
N HIS A 132 5.11 4.78 -9.86
CA HIS A 132 4.88 3.59 -10.67
C HIS A 132 6.10 2.65 -10.66
N HIS A 133 7.28 3.22 -10.44
CA HIS A 133 8.54 2.50 -10.33
C HIS A 133 9.19 2.68 -8.95
N PRO A 134 10.08 1.74 -8.55
CA PRO A 134 10.91 1.91 -7.38
C PRO A 134 11.79 3.16 -7.50
N LEU A 135 11.93 3.90 -6.40
CA LEU A 135 12.76 5.09 -6.32
C LEU A 135 14.17 4.72 -5.87
N ALA A 136 15.21 5.32 -6.45
CA ALA A 136 16.59 5.13 -6.01
C ALA A 136 16.75 5.62 -4.56
N PHE A 137 16.98 4.69 -3.63
CA PHE A 137 16.92 4.93 -2.19
C PHE A 137 18.05 5.86 -1.70
N GLY A 138 19.23 5.76 -2.32
CA GLY A 138 20.39 6.59 -2.00
C GLY A 138 20.41 7.96 -2.69
N ALA A 139 19.58 8.17 -3.71
CA ALA A 139 19.50 9.44 -4.40
C ALA A 139 18.74 10.48 -3.57
N ARG A 140 19.19 11.73 -3.63
CA ARG A 140 18.54 12.87 -2.92
C ARG A 140 18.02 13.95 -3.88
N GLY A 141 18.35 13.83 -5.16
CA GLY A 141 17.79 14.67 -6.22
C GLY A 141 16.38 14.25 -6.63
N GLU A 142 15.79 15.02 -7.52
CA GLU A 142 14.49 14.71 -8.14
C GLU A 142 14.60 13.45 -8.99
N GLN A 143 13.53 12.64 -8.95
CA GLN A 143 13.38 11.40 -9.69
C GLN A 143 12.07 11.45 -10.45
N GLU A 144 12.15 11.48 -11.78
CA GLU A 144 10.97 11.48 -12.64
C GLU A 144 10.34 10.09 -12.70
N ASP A 145 9.02 10.04 -12.53
CA ASP A 145 8.21 8.84 -12.61
C ASP A 145 6.85 9.20 -13.24
N PRO A 146 6.17 8.28 -13.96
CA PRO A 146 4.85 8.56 -14.52
C PRO A 146 3.80 8.98 -13.46
N GLY A 147 3.94 8.54 -12.22
CA GLY A 147 3.11 8.96 -11.08
C GLY A 147 3.43 10.35 -10.53
N GLY A 148 4.51 11.00 -11.01
CA GLY A 148 4.94 12.34 -10.63
C GLY A 148 6.44 12.42 -10.32
N THR A 149 6.92 13.62 -10.00
CA THR A 149 8.33 13.84 -9.61
C THR A 149 8.51 13.59 -8.12
N PHE A 150 9.40 12.67 -7.76
CA PHE A 150 9.68 12.26 -6.39
C PHE A 150 11.03 12.75 -5.89
N ARG A 151 11.15 12.89 -4.57
CA ARG A 151 12.44 13.14 -3.91
C ARG A 151 12.48 12.47 -2.55
N ILE A 152 13.61 11.86 -2.21
CA ILE A 152 13.90 11.32 -0.88
C ILE A 152 14.89 12.28 -0.22
N VAL A 153 14.62 12.75 0.99
CA VAL A 153 15.49 13.68 1.71
C VAL A 153 15.66 13.24 3.16
N GLU A 154 16.71 13.68 3.83
CA GLU A 154 16.82 13.51 5.28
C GLU A 154 15.69 14.26 5.98
N ALA A 155 15.06 13.58 6.92
CA ALA A 155 13.98 14.13 7.71
C ALA A 155 14.48 15.24 8.64
N GLY A 156 13.72 16.33 8.71
CA GLY A 156 13.87 17.30 9.80
C GLY A 156 13.44 16.70 11.16
N PRO A 157 13.68 17.42 12.28
CA PRO A 157 13.21 16.98 13.59
C PRO A 157 11.69 16.73 13.56
N ASP A 158 11.24 15.76 14.34
CA ASP A 158 9.81 15.55 14.54
C ASP A 158 9.18 16.63 15.44
N ALA A 159 7.87 16.53 15.70
CA ALA A 159 7.16 17.49 16.55
C ALA A 159 7.66 17.50 18.02
N ALA A 160 8.32 16.45 18.47
CA ALA A 160 8.96 16.39 19.79
C ALA A 160 10.38 17.00 19.77
N GLY A 161 10.83 17.50 18.62
CA GLY A 161 12.16 18.07 18.43
C GLY A 161 13.27 17.03 18.29
N VAL A 162 12.92 15.74 18.17
CA VAL A 162 13.89 14.65 18.05
C VAL A 162 14.27 14.48 16.59
N ARG A 163 15.57 14.48 16.28
CA ARG A 163 16.05 13.95 15.00
C ARG A 163 16.37 12.47 15.18
N SER A 164 15.86 11.65 14.30
CA SER A 164 16.25 10.24 14.25
C SER A 164 17.76 10.18 13.96
N GLY A 165 18.50 9.51 14.85
CA GLY A 165 19.97 9.49 14.88
C GLY A 165 20.64 10.31 15.99
N ASP A 166 19.93 11.24 16.66
CA ASP A 166 20.52 12.05 17.76
C ASP A 166 20.50 11.35 19.14
N GLY A 167 19.89 10.15 19.23
CA GLY A 167 19.63 9.43 20.46
C GLY A 167 20.66 8.35 20.80
N ALA A 168 21.82 8.76 21.33
CA ALA A 168 22.64 8.01 22.30
C ALA A 168 22.58 6.46 22.32
N VAL A 169 22.95 5.77 21.24
CA VAL A 169 23.49 4.39 21.32
C VAL A 169 24.68 4.24 20.37
N LYS A 170 25.79 4.91 20.71
CA LYS A 170 27.11 4.56 20.17
C LYS A 170 27.55 3.21 20.73
N LYS A 171 27.22 2.13 20.01
CA LYS A 171 28.08 0.94 19.79
C LYS A 171 27.37 -0.07 18.86
N GLY A 172 27.65 0.05 17.56
CA GLY A 172 27.45 -1.03 16.59
C GLY A 172 26.19 -0.99 15.72
N GLY A 173 25.28 -0.04 15.91
CA GLY A 173 24.12 0.19 15.03
C GLY A 173 24.38 1.34 14.06
N ASN A 174 23.94 1.20 12.81
CA ASN A 174 24.00 2.27 11.81
C ASN A 174 22.89 3.29 12.14
N ASP A 175 23.21 4.35 12.89
CA ASP A 175 22.31 5.46 13.25
C ASP A 175 22.02 6.33 12.01
N ALA A 176 21.37 5.76 11.01
CA ALA A 176 20.95 6.50 9.83
C ALA A 176 19.69 7.33 10.17
N ALA A 177 19.66 8.57 9.70
CA ALA A 177 18.53 9.45 9.88
C ALA A 177 17.28 8.91 9.16
N ASP A 178 16.10 9.23 9.68
CA ASP A 178 14.84 9.01 8.97
C ASP A 178 14.83 9.83 7.68
N LEU A 179 14.00 9.41 6.72
CA LEU A 179 13.91 10.02 5.41
C LEU A 179 12.47 10.49 5.16
N ASP A 180 12.30 11.69 4.61
CA ASP A 180 11.00 12.12 4.09
C ASP A 180 10.93 11.81 2.59
N VAL A 181 9.83 11.18 2.16
CA VAL A 181 9.50 10.95 0.75
C VAL A 181 8.55 12.04 0.31
N LEU A 182 8.90 12.76 -0.76
CA LEU A 182 8.13 13.86 -1.31
C LEU A 182 7.67 13.53 -2.73
N MET A 183 6.50 14.05 -3.10
CA MET A 183 5.95 14.02 -4.45
C MET A 183 5.50 15.43 -4.84
N GLY A 184 6.06 16.00 -5.91
CA GLY A 184 5.78 17.38 -6.34
C GLY A 184 6.02 18.41 -5.22
N GLY A 185 7.06 18.21 -4.41
CA GLY A 185 7.40 19.07 -3.27
C GLY A 185 6.53 18.88 -2.01
N ARG A 186 5.52 18.00 -2.03
CA ARG A 186 4.68 17.69 -0.86
C ARG A 186 5.14 16.41 -0.18
N SER A 187 5.33 16.45 1.13
CA SER A 187 5.65 15.25 1.92
C SER A 187 4.54 14.22 1.85
N GLN A 188 4.90 12.97 1.57
CA GLN A 188 3.99 11.82 1.50
C GLN A 188 4.04 11.06 2.82
N TYR A 189 5.22 10.56 3.18
CA TYR A 189 5.47 9.90 4.45
C TYR A 189 6.92 10.08 4.89
N ARG A 190 7.12 9.96 6.21
CA ARG A 190 8.42 9.82 6.83
C ARG A 190 8.74 8.35 7.02
N LEU A 191 9.91 7.92 6.55
CA LEU A 191 10.39 6.55 6.55
C LEU A 191 11.49 6.38 7.59
N GLU A 192 11.29 5.45 8.51
CA GLU A 192 12.31 4.98 9.43
C GLU A 192 13.22 3.98 8.71
N VAL A 193 14.52 4.24 8.71
CA VAL A 193 15.52 3.40 8.01
C VAL A 193 15.89 2.13 8.79
N ARG A 194 15.36 1.98 10.01
CA ARG A 194 15.53 0.80 10.86
C ARG A 194 14.75 -0.38 10.27
N PRO A 195 15.38 -1.55 10.06
CA PRO A 195 14.69 -2.77 9.68
C PRO A 195 13.58 -3.15 10.66
N ARG A 196 12.44 -3.57 10.12
CA ARG A 196 11.27 -4.05 10.86
C ARG A 196 10.93 -5.49 10.49
N ALA A 197 10.20 -6.15 11.38
CA ALA A 197 9.54 -7.41 11.09
C ALA A 197 8.07 -7.16 10.74
N LEU A 198 7.45 -8.04 9.95
CA LEU A 198 6.04 -7.91 9.58
C LEU A 198 5.12 -7.83 10.81
N GLY A 199 5.46 -8.58 11.87
CA GLY A 199 4.73 -8.55 13.15
C GLY A 199 4.74 -7.20 13.88
N ASP A 200 5.71 -6.32 13.62
CA ASP A 200 5.75 -4.97 14.22
C ASP A 200 4.53 -4.12 13.78
N PHE A 201 3.97 -4.43 12.61
CA PHE A 201 2.88 -3.68 11.99
C PHE A 201 1.49 -4.12 12.44
N VAL A 202 1.37 -5.18 13.26
CA VAL A 202 0.07 -5.67 13.77
C VAL A 202 -0.68 -4.58 14.52
N ALA A 203 0.03 -3.76 15.31
CA ALA A 203 -0.59 -2.64 16.02
C ALA A 203 -1.14 -1.56 15.07
N GLY A 204 -0.40 -1.25 14.00
CA GLY A 204 -0.84 -0.31 12.96
C GLY A 204 -2.04 -0.84 12.17
N ALA A 205 -1.99 -2.11 11.74
CA ALA A 205 -3.10 -2.78 11.08
C ALA A 205 -4.35 -2.82 11.95
N TRP A 206 -4.22 -3.14 13.24
CA TRP A 206 -5.34 -3.10 14.18
C TRP A 206 -5.94 -1.70 14.30
N TRP A 207 -5.11 -0.66 14.45
CA TRP A 207 -5.58 0.72 14.49
C TRP A 207 -6.34 1.09 13.23
N HIS A 208 -5.78 0.81 12.06
CA HIS A 208 -6.41 1.15 10.79
C HIS A 208 -7.70 0.40 10.54
N SER A 209 -7.85 -0.80 11.10
CA SER A 209 -9.02 -1.66 10.93
C SER A 209 -10.13 -1.42 11.94
N THR A 210 -9.83 -0.80 13.08
CA THR A 210 -10.79 -0.71 14.21
C THR A 210 -11.04 0.71 14.69
N SER A 211 -10.06 1.61 14.58
CA SER A 211 -10.17 2.95 15.15
C SER A 211 -11.16 3.80 14.36
N PRO A 212 -12.13 4.47 15.01
CA PRO A 212 -12.99 5.44 14.35
C PRO A 212 -12.23 6.68 13.88
N ALA A 213 -10.96 6.85 14.30
CA ALA A 213 -10.07 7.90 13.82
C ALA A 213 -9.39 7.58 12.48
N SER A 214 -9.27 6.30 12.13
CA SER A 214 -8.66 5.86 10.87
C SER A 214 -9.52 6.25 9.67
N HIS A 215 -8.91 6.75 8.59
CA HIS A 215 -9.60 6.93 7.32
C HIS A 215 -10.19 5.61 6.80
N PHE A 216 -9.48 4.49 6.97
CA PHE A 216 -9.88 3.18 6.46
C PHE A 216 -11.14 2.59 7.11
N THR A 217 -11.61 3.12 8.24
CA THR A 217 -12.89 2.69 8.84
C THR A 217 -14.05 3.59 8.41
N ARG A 218 -13.77 4.75 7.80
CA ARG A 218 -14.76 5.80 7.46
C ARG A 218 -15.21 5.76 6.01
N SER A 219 -14.41 5.20 5.12
CA SER A 219 -14.67 5.18 3.68
C SER A 219 -14.23 3.87 3.05
N LEU A 220 -14.97 3.43 2.04
CA LEU A 220 -14.56 2.33 1.17
C LEU A 220 -13.62 2.87 0.10
N VAL A 221 -12.55 2.16 -0.17
CA VAL A 221 -11.66 2.47 -1.28
C VAL A 221 -11.18 1.18 -1.94
N CYS A 222 -11.22 1.16 -3.27
CA CYS A 222 -10.57 0.16 -4.10
C CYS A 222 -9.97 0.88 -5.31
N SER A 223 -8.64 0.84 -5.47
CA SER A 223 -7.93 1.62 -6.48
C SER A 223 -6.81 0.80 -7.11
N ARG A 224 -6.55 1.04 -8.40
CA ARG A 224 -5.38 0.49 -9.10
C ARG A 224 -4.95 1.39 -10.24
N VAL A 225 -3.70 1.25 -10.65
CA VAL A 225 -3.15 1.86 -11.86
C VAL A 225 -3.74 1.17 -13.09
N THR A 226 -4.00 1.91 -14.16
CA THR A 226 -4.44 1.36 -15.46
C THR A 226 -3.26 1.17 -16.41
N GLU A 227 -3.46 0.38 -17.47
CA GLU A 227 -2.37 0.01 -18.40
C GLU A 227 -1.79 1.22 -19.15
N ASP A 228 -2.63 2.23 -19.40
CA ASP A 228 -2.27 3.52 -20.00
C ASP A 228 -1.56 4.48 -19.02
N GLY A 229 -1.34 4.08 -17.77
CA GLY A 229 -0.70 4.91 -16.75
C GLY A 229 -1.66 5.82 -15.97
N GLY A 230 -2.97 5.72 -16.21
CA GLY A 230 -3.99 6.34 -15.38
C GLY A 230 -4.26 5.58 -14.08
N ARG A 231 -5.40 5.88 -13.46
CA ARG A 231 -5.88 5.26 -12.23
C ARG A 231 -7.39 5.18 -12.22
N ILE A 232 -7.91 4.06 -11.75
CA ILE A 232 -9.32 3.92 -11.41
C ILE A 232 -9.49 3.73 -9.91
N THR A 233 -10.57 4.30 -9.37
CA THR A 233 -10.92 4.18 -7.95
C THR A 233 -12.42 4.01 -7.79
N LEU A 234 -12.84 3.03 -7.01
CA LEU A 234 -14.21 2.89 -6.53
C LEU A 234 -14.26 3.25 -5.04
N SER A 235 -15.03 4.27 -4.70
CA SER A 235 -15.26 4.71 -3.32
C SER A 235 -16.76 4.67 -3.01
N GLY A 236 -17.17 3.63 -2.27
CA GLY A 236 -18.59 3.30 -2.13
C GLY A 236 -19.24 3.03 -3.48
N ARG A 237 -20.06 3.97 -3.97
CA ARG A 237 -20.70 3.93 -5.29
C ARG A 237 -20.09 4.90 -6.31
N VAL A 238 -19.13 5.72 -5.91
CA VAL A 238 -18.48 6.69 -6.81
C VAL A 238 -17.33 6.00 -7.51
N PHE A 239 -17.46 5.81 -8.83
CA PHE A 239 -16.41 5.31 -9.69
C PHE A 239 -15.69 6.49 -10.35
N LYS A 240 -14.39 6.58 -10.12
CA LYS A 240 -13.50 7.61 -10.61
C LYS A 240 -12.50 7.04 -11.59
N VAL A 241 -12.30 7.74 -12.70
CA VAL A 241 -11.21 7.53 -13.65
C VAL A 241 -10.32 8.78 -13.61
N THR A 242 -9.01 8.58 -13.49
CA THR A 242 -7.99 9.61 -13.64
C THR A 242 -7.06 9.18 -14.76
N GLU A 243 -7.06 9.90 -15.86
CA GLU A 243 -6.21 9.64 -17.01
C GLU A 243 -4.74 9.96 -16.68
N ALA A 244 -3.81 9.47 -17.51
CA ALA A 244 -2.36 9.69 -17.31
C ALA A 244 -1.96 11.17 -17.40
N ASP A 245 -2.72 12.00 -18.12
CA ASP A 245 -2.51 13.45 -18.21
C ASP A 245 -3.13 14.23 -17.02
N GLY A 246 -3.80 13.52 -16.11
CA GLY A 246 -4.46 14.08 -14.94
C GLY A 246 -5.91 14.48 -15.14
N ALA A 247 -6.51 14.31 -16.32
CA ALA A 247 -7.95 14.48 -16.54
C ALA A 247 -8.75 13.52 -15.64
N ARG A 248 -9.90 13.96 -15.13
CA ARG A 248 -10.68 13.20 -14.14
C ARG A 248 -12.14 13.17 -14.51
N GLU A 249 -12.72 11.98 -14.45
CA GLU A 249 -14.15 11.75 -14.58
C GLU A 249 -14.63 10.96 -13.38
N GLU A 250 -15.80 11.33 -12.85
CA GLU A 250 -16.44 10.66 -11.74
C GLU A 250 -17.90 10.40 -12.10
N ARG A 251 -18.40 9.21 -11.76
CA ARG A 251 -19.80 8.84 -11.91
C ARG A 251 -20.26 8.03 -10.71
N GLU A 252 -21.51 8.20 -10.34
CA GLU A 252 -22.16 7.35 -9.33
C GLU A 252 -22.78 6.13 -10.00
N LEU A 253 -22.52 4.94 -9.46
CA LEU A 253 -23.15 3.69 -9.88
C LEU A 253 -24.51 3.56 -9.19
N GLY A 254 -25.58 3.41 -9.96
CA GLY A 254 -26.95 3.52 -9.48
C GLY A 254 -27.50 2.25 -8.85
N THR A 255 -26.95 1.08 -9.19
CA THR A 255 -27.42 -0.22 -8.71
C THR A 255 -26.32 -1.06 -8.07
N ASP A 256 -26.71 -2.01 -7.22
CA ASP A 256 -25.79 -2.95 -6.62
C ASP A 256 -25.11 -3.85 -7.67
N GLU A 257 -25.83 -4.20 -8.73
CA GLU A 257 -25.28 -4.97 -9.86
C GLU A 257 -24.16 -4.20 -10.58
N GLU A 258 -24.33 -2.90 -10.81
CA GLU A 258 -23.27 -2.06 -11.40
C GLU A 258 -22.03 -1.98 -10.50
N VAL A 259 -22.21 -1.90 -9.17
CA VAL A 259 -21.10 -1.87 -8.20
C VAL A 259 -20.34 -3.20 -8.18
N LEU A 260 -21.07 -4.32 -8.10
CA LEU A 260 -20.49 -5.67 -8.14
C LEU A 260 -19.80 -5.95 -9.49
N GLY A 261 -20.43 -5.52 -10.60
CA GLY A 261 -19.85 -5.56 -11.93
C GLY A 261 -18.54 -4.76 -12.01
N ALA A 262 -18.49 -3.56 -11.41
CA ALA A 262 -17.27 -2.77 -11.37
C ALA A 262 -16.13 -3.48 -10.60
N TYR A 263 -16.41 -4.07 -9.43
CA TYR A 263 -15.41 -4.86 -8.69
C TYR A 263 -14.86 -6.02 -9.53
N ARG A 264 -15.75 -6.81 -10.15
CA ARG A 264 -15.38 -7.96 -10.98
C ARG A 264 -14.59 -7.55 -12.21
N GLU A 265 -15.13 -6.65 -13.03
CA GLU A 265 -14.60 -6.34 -14.35
C GLU A 265 -13.40 -5.39 -14.28
N ARG A 266 -13.44 -4.42 -13.37
CA ARG A 266 -12.42 -3.36 -13.31
C ARG A 266 -11.33 -3.67 -12.31
N PHE A 267 -11.60 -4.41 -11.24
CA PHE A 267 -10.62 -4.72 -10.19
C PHE A 267 -10.29 -6.21 -10.06
N GLY A 268 -11.02 -7.09 -10.75
CA GLY A 268 -10.80 -8.54 -10.68
C GLY A 268 -11.21 -9.15 -9.35
N ILE A 269 -12.11 -8.50 -8.60
CA ILE A 269 -12.59 -8.92 -7.29
C ILE A 269 -14.05 -9.39 -7.43
N GLU A 270 -14.30 -10.67 -7.14
CA GLU A 270 -15.66 -11.20 -7.01
C GLU A 270 -16.17 -10.96 -5.59
N LEU A 271 -17.38 -10.42 -5.45
CA LEU A 271 -18.05 -10.20 -4.18
C LEU A 271 -19.49 -10.71 -4.25
N ASP A 272 -19.95 -11.35 -3.18
CA ASP A 272 -21.33 -11.83 -3.08
C ASP A 272 -22.34 -10.72 -2.74
N ARG A 273 -21.85 -9.58 -2.23
CA ARG A 273 -22.67 -8.43 -1.82
C ARG A 273 -21.89 -7.13 -1.92
N VAL A 274 -22.60 -6.02 -2.10
CA VAL A 274 -21.98 -4.69 -2.10
C VAL A 274 -21.45 -4.38 -0.69
N PRO A 275 -20.16 -4.03 -0.56
CA PRO A 275 -19.60 -3.65 0.73
C PRO A 275 -20.15 -2.29 1.15
N THR A 276 -20.43 -2.14 2.44
CA THR A 276 -20.89 -0.88 3.05
C THR A 276 -19.97 -0.49 4.19
N VAL A 277 -19.84 0.81 4.46
CA VAL A 277 -18.98 1.29 5.55
C VAL A 277 -19.49 0.71 6.87
N ARG A 278 -18.70 -0.18 7.46
CA ARG A 278 -18.97 -0.76 8.77
C ARG A 278 -18.85 0.31 9.86
N HIS A 279 -19.96 0.63 10.51
CA HIS A 279 -19.94 1.46 11.72
C HIS A 279 -19.48 0.60 12.91
N PRO A 280 -18.50 1.06 13.71
CA PRO A 280 -18.01 0.32 14.88
C PRO A 280 -19.08 0.10 15.97
N ASP A 281 -20.15 0.92 15.96
CA ASP A 281 -21.33 0.75 16.81
C ASP A 281 -22.32 -0.24 16.20
N GLY A 282 -21.89 -1.49 16.02
CA GLY A 282 -22.74 -2.57 15.54
C GLY A 282 -23.75 -3.02 16.60
N ASN A 283 -24.84 -2.29 16.80
CA ASN A 283 -26.08 -2.88 17.29
C ASN A 283 -27.00 -3.13 16.09
N GLY A 284 -27.08 -4.39 15.67
CA GLY A 284 -28.09 -4.83 14.73
C GLY A 284 -29.50 -4.60 15.30
N GLY A 285 -30.41 -4.11 14.46
CA GLY A 285 -31.86 -4.17 14.67
C GLY A 285 -32.40 -3.59 16.00
N GLY A 286 -32.71 -2.31 16.02
CA GLY A 286 -33.50 -1.68 17.09
C GLY A 286 -34.69 -0.92 16.52
N GLN A 287 -35.89 -1.40 16.80
CA GLN A 287 -37.18 -0.83 16.41
C GLN A 287 -37.26 0.68 16.68
N ALA A 288 -37.87 1.40 15.74
CA ALA A 288 -38.32 2.77 15.94
C ALA A 288 -39.28 2.82 17.14
N VAL A 289 -38.88 3.51 18.20
CA VAL A 289 -39.78 3.92 19.28
C VAL A 289 -40.55 5.14 18.79
N PRO A 290 -41.89 5.14 18.74
CA PRO A 290 -42.66 6.29 18.31
C PRO A 290 -42.53 7.40 19.36
N LYS A 291 -42.31 8.63 18.88
CA LYS A 291 -42.39 9.83 19.73
C LYS A 291 -43.85 10.04 20.13
N GLY A 292 -44.13 9.95 21.43
CA GLY A 292 -45.27 10.61 22.06
C GLY A 292 -45.00 12.08 22.30
#